data_AF-A0A3M1GGY7-F1
#
_entry.id   AF-A0A3M1GGY7-F1
#
_cell.length_a   1.000
_cell.length_b   1.000
_cell.length_c   1.000
_cell.angle_alpha   90.00
_cell.angle_beta   90.00
_cell.angle_gamma   90.00
#
_symmetry.space_group_name_H-M   'P 1'
#
loop_
_entity.id
_entity.type
_entity.pdbx_description
1 polymer ?
#
loop_
_entity_poly.entity_id
_entity_poly.type
_entity_poly.pdbx_seq_one_letter_code
_entity_poly.pdbx_strand_id
1 'polypeptide(L)' 'ATAHPEFDCWRWQPLEALPDLIVPFKRGIYAEVARRFTPVVQRLRAGAP' A
#
# COMPACT_ATOMS: atom_id res chain seq x y z
N ALA A 1 3.74 -12.41 -17.83
CA ALA A 1 2.35 -12.08 -17.50
C ALA A 1 1.54 -13.36 -17.50
N THR A 2 0.60 -13.53 -16.56
CA THR A 2 -0.30 -14.69 -16.52
C THR A 2 -1.31 -14.60 -17.67
N ALA A 3 -1.91 -15.73 -18.06
CA ALA A 3 -2.97 -15.76 -19.09
C ALA A 3 -4.21 -14.94 -18.69
N HIS A 4 -4.44 -14.81 -17.37
CA HIS A 4 -5.44 -13.92 -16.79
C HIS A 4 -4.73 -12.99 -15.80
N PRO A 5 -4.51 -11.70 -16.11
CA PRO A 5 -3.85 -10.77 -15.21
C PRO A 5 -4.74 -10.49 -14.00
N GLU A 6 -4.14 -10.39 -12.82
CA GLU A 6 -4.87 -10.10 -11.57
C GLU A 6 -5.40 -8.65 -11.52
N PHE A 7 -4.74 -7.73 -12.23
CA PHE A 7 -5.10 -6.32 -12.30
C PHE A 7 -5.06 -5.83 -13.75
N ASP A 8 -6.05 -5.01 -14.12
CA ASP A 8 -6.18 -4.37 -15.43
C ASP A 8 -5.62 -2.93 -15.44
N CYS A 9 -5.69 -2.23 -14.30
CA CYS A 9 -5.23 -0.86 -14.12
C CYS A 9 -4.64 -0.62 -12.72
N TRP A 10 -3.80 0.42 -12.60
CA TRP A 10 -3.21 0.82 -11.33
C TRP A 10 -2.82 2.30 -11.31
N ARG A 11 -2.66 2.84 -10.11
CA ARG A 11 -2.12 4.19 -9.87
C ARG A 11 -1.35 4.22 -8.56
N TRP A 12 -0.42 5.15 -8.43
CA TRP A 12 0.23 5.43 -7.16
C TRP A 12 -0.74 6.08 -6.17
N GLN A 13 -0.64 5.72 -4.89
CA GLN A 13 -1.40 6.28 -3.77
C GLN A 13 -0.52 6.40 -2.52
N PRO A 14 -0.83 7.32 -1.59
CA PRO A 14 -0.21 7.33 -0.27
C PRO A 14 -0.45 5.99 0.46
N LEU A 15 0.56 5.51 1.19
CA LEU A 15 0.51 4.22 1.90
C LEU A 15 -0.65 4.19 2.92
N GLU A 16 -0.87 5.32 3.56
CA GLU A 16 -1.91 5.61 4.54
C GLU A 16 -3.34 5.51 3.97
N ALA A 17 -3.52 5.60 2.65
CA ALA A 17 -4.82 5.46 2.00
C ALA A 17 -5.19 4.00 1.68
N LEU A 18 -4.25 3.06 1.76
CA LEU A 18 -4.48 1.66 1.37
C LEU A 18 -5.64 0.96 2.11
N PRO A 19 -5.88 1.18 3.42
CA PRO A 19 -7.02 0.57 4.12
C PRO A 19 -8.38 0.96 3.54
N ASP A 20 -8.49 2.12 2.89
CA ASP A 20 -9.75 2.60 2.31
C ASP A 20 -10.00 2.04 0.90
N LEU A 21 -8.95 1.59 0.21
CA LEU A 21 -9.01 1.05 -1.15
C LEU A 21 -9.21 -0.46 -1.19
N ILE A 22 -8.92 -1.16 -0.09
CA ILE A 22 -8.98 -2.63 -0.02
C ILE A 22 -10.37 -3.13 0.38
N VAL A 23 -10.64 -4.40 0.04
CA VAL A 23 -11.84 -5.13 0.47
C VAL A 23 -11.99 -5.17 2.01
N PRO A 24 -13.23 -5.12 2.55
CA PRO A 24 -13.48 -4.88 3.98
C PRO A 24 -12.77 -5.82 4.95
N PHE A 25 -12.75 -7.12 4.66
CA PHE A 25 -12.16 -8.11 5.58
C PHE A 25 -10.63 -7.99 5.72
N LYS A 26 -9.95 -7.33 4.77
CA LYS A 26 -8.49 -7.12 4.81
C LYS A 26 -8.08 -5.78 5.43
N ARG A 27 -9.02 -4.88 5.72
CA ARG A 27 -8.72 -3.52 6.19
C ARG A 27 -7.80 -3.49 7.40
N GLY A 28 -8.04 -4.35 8.39
CA GLY A 28 -7.20 -4.44 9.59
C GLY A 28 -5.75 -4.84 9.28
N ILE A 29 -5.56 -5.80 8.38
CA ILE A 29 -4.22 -6.23 7.93
C ILE A 29 -3.52 -5.08 7.19
N TYR A 30 -4.23 -4.41 6.28
CA TYR A 30 -3.67 -3.31 5.50
C TYR A 30 -3.35 -2.08 6.37
N ALA A 31 -4.17 -1.80 7.37
CA ALA A 31 -3.90 -0.75 8.36
C ALA A 31 -2.61 -1.04 9.13
N GLU A 32 -2.40 -2.28 9.57
CA GLU A 32 -1.20 -2.67 10.29
C GLU A 32 0.05 -2.65 9.40
N VAL A 33 -0.06 -3.08 8.14
CA VAL A 33 1.03 -2.96 7.15
C VAL A 33 1.37 -1.49 6.92
N ALA A 34 0.38 -0.64 6.64
CA ALA A 34 0.60 0.80 6.44
C ALA A 34 1.31 1.42 7.64
N ARG A 35 0.85 1.10 8.86
CA ARG A 35 1.46 1.57 10.12
C ARG A 35 2.92 1.12 10.26
N ARG A 36 3.22 -0.16 10.02
CA ARG A 36 4.59 -0.71 10.16
C ARG A 36 5.57 -0.14 9.14
N PHE A 37 5.12 0.16 7.93
CA PHE A 37 5.98 0.70 6.87
C PHE A 37 6.04 2.23 6.84
N THR A 38 5.19 2.93 7.60
CA THR A 38 5.22 4.40 7.69
C THR A 38 6.63 4.95 7.97
N PRO A 39 7.40 4.47 8.97
CA PRO A 39 8.73 5.00 9.23
C PRO A 39 9.70 4.87 8.05
N VAL A 40 9.60 3.76 7.29
CA VAL A 40 10.42 3.53 6.09
C VAL A 40 10.04 4.51 5.00
N VAL A 41 8.74 4.70 4.74
CA VAL A 41 8.26 5.68 3.76
C VAL A 41 8.71 7.09 4.11
N GLN A 42 8.63 7.48 5.39
CA GLN A 42 9.10 8.80 5.83
C GLN A 42 10.61 8.96 5.63
N ARG A 43 11.41 7.94 5.97
CA ARG A 43 12.86 7.93 5.73
C ARG A 43 13.19 8.12 4.24
N LEU A 44 12.53 7.36 3.36
CA LEU A 44 12.73 7.45 1.91
C LEU A 44 12.31 8.82 1.35
N ARG A 45 11.19 9.37 1.83
CA ARG A 45 10.72 10.72 1.45
C ARG A 45 11.67 11.83 1.90
N ALA A 46 12.33 11.64 3.04
CA ALA A 46 13.34 12.56 3.56
C ALA A 46 14.69 12.48 2.81
N GLY A 47 14.82 11.60 1.80
CA GLY A 47 16.05 11.42 1.03
C GLY A 47 17.18 10.75 1.81
N ALA A 48 16.87 10.10 2.93
CA ALA A 48 17.86 9.35 3.71
C ALA A 48 18.08 7.95 3.10
N PRO A 49 19.35 7.49 2.97
CA PRO A 49 19.68 6.17 2.42
C PRO A 49 19.04 5.04 3.23
#